data_AF-A0AAY4BWZ7-F1
#
_entry.id   AF-A0AAY4BWZ7-F1
#
_cell.length_a   1.000
_cell.length_b   1.000
_cell.length_c   1.000
_cell.angle_alpha   90.00
_cell.angle_beta   90.00
_cell.angle_gamma   90.00
#
_symmetry.space_group_name_H-M   'P 1'
#
loop_
_entity.id
_entity.type
_entity.pdbx_description
1 polymer ?
#
loop_
_entity_poly.entity_id
_entity_poly.type
_entity_poly.pdbx_seq_one_letter_code
_entity_poly.pdbx_strand_id
1 'polypeptide(L)'
;MLISTFSNMPKQPVTVRGPLKFKDPCEDYKILKCIGQGAFGKVHKARNLKTGHLVAIKIQDCTKRKFILWKKKVYICMELCKGGDLDNIYMCTGSLKESQVAFVAKEVLAALLYLHQKGYVHRDIKPNNILLTDTGEVRLVDFGLMSRIQKGKPTPIVGTPAYLAPEFVLEYLSGDYDERCDVWSLGITLLELAEGRLPLQKMRVPRLRERCKWSPAFHSFLKDALTLNPAMRRSVEVLLQHEFLRNVEHEPSPLKSCGHVICKMGIL
;
A
#
# COMPACT_ATOMS: atom_id res chain seq x y z
N MET A 1 -15.77 7.50 -10.17
CA MET A 1 -17.02 6.84 -9.76
C MET A 1 -16.96 5.40 -10.22
N LEU A 2 -16.97 4.42 -9.30
CA LEU A 2 -17.08 3.00 -9.63
C LEU A 2 -17.81 2.26 -8.51
N ILE A 3 -18.63 1.30 -8.91
CA ILE A 3 -19.43 0.43 -8.06
C ILE A 3 -18.96 -0.99 -8.37
N SER A 4 -18.43 -1.71 -7.38
CA SER A 4 -18.29 -3.17 -7.48
C SER A 4 -19.23 -3.82 -6.46
N THR A 5 -20.12 -4.67 -6.94
CA THR A 5 -20.91 -5.61 -6.13
C THR A 5 -20.07 -6.86 -5.84
N PHE A 6 -20.12 -7.33 -4.60
CA PHE A 6 -19.43 -8.54 -4.12
C PHE A 6 -20.17 -9.82 -4.53
N SER A 7 -19.43 -10.85 -4.96
CA SER A 7 -19.60 -12.26 -4.55
C SER A 7 -18.53 -13.14 -5.22
N ASN A 8 -17.80 -13.89 -4.38
CA ASN A 8 -16.98 -15.09 -4.60
C ASN A 8 -16.04 -15.21 -5.83
N MET A 9 -14.75 -15.49 -5.53
CA MET A 9 -13.65 -16.04 -6.36
C MET A 9 -12.50 -15.07 -6.75
N PRO A 10 -11.33 -15.64 -7.11
CA PRO A 10 -10.11 -15.78 -6.29
C PRO A 10 -9.31 -14.47 -6.17
N LYS A 11 -8.21 -14.50 -5.39
CA LYS A 11 -7.23 -13.42 -5.09
C LYS A 11 -6.75 -12.60 -6.32
N GLN A 12 -7.63 -11.83 -6.96
CA GLN A 12 -7.31 -10.86 -7.98
C GLN A 12 -7.46 -9.45 -7.38
N PRO A 13 -6.54 -8.52 -7.69
CA PRO A 13 -6.67 -7.15 -7.24
C PRO A 13 -7.96 -6.53 -7.77
N VAL A 14 -8.50 -5.61 -6.96
CA VAL A 14 -9.78 -4.93 -7.17
C VAL A 14 -9.85 -4.41 -8.61
N THR A 15 -10.52 -5.17 -9.47
CA THR A 15 -10.72 -4.76 -10.85
C THR A 15 -11.83 -3.72 -10.82
N VAL A 16 -11.51 -2.55 -11.35
CA VAL A 16 -12.44 -1.48 -11.65
C VAL A 16 -13.51 -2.03 -12.62
N ARG A 17 -14.66 -2.47 -12.11
CA ARG A 17 -15.76 -3.04 -12.92
C ARG A 17 -16.88 -2.01 -13.10
N GLY A 18 -17.12 -1.58 -14.34
CA GLY A 18 -18.27 -0.78 -14.75
C GLY A 18 -17.92 0.62 -15.32
N PRO A 19 -18.78 1.20 -16.17
CA PRO A 19 -18.55 2.53 -16.76
C PRO A 19 -18.60 3.63 -15.69
N LEU A 20 -17.87 4.72 -15.94
CA LEU A 20 -17.95 5.94 -15.13
C LEU A 20 -19.40 6.47 -15.16
N LYS A 21 -19.99 6.62 -13.98
CA LYS A 21 -21.30 7.28 -13.81
C LYS A 21 -21.07 8.77 -13.52
N PHE A 22 -22.00 9.62 -13.95
CA PHE A 22 -21.95 11.09 -13.79
C PHE A 22 -23.05 11.66 -12.86
N LYS A 23 -23.60 10.83 -11.97
CA LYS A 23 -24.69 11.18 -11.03
C LYS A 23 -24.15 11.65 -9.67
N ASP A 24 -25.00 12.21 -8.82
CA ASP A 24 -24.59 12.56 -7.45
C ASP A 24 -24.46 11.26 -6.62
N PRO A 25 -23.28 10.94 -6.05
CA PRO A 25 -23.12 9.77 -5.20
C PRO A 25 -23.98 9.79 -3.93
N CYS A 26 -24.46 10.96 -3.50
CA CYS A 26 -25.38 11.08 -2.36
C CYS A 26 -26.75 10.41 -2.62
N GLU A 27 -27.11 10.16 -3.88
CA GLU A 27 -28.32 9.40 -4.25
C GLU A 27 -28.21 7.90 -3.90
N ASP A 28 -26.99 7.34 -3.96
CA ASP A 28 -26.74 5.91 -3.70
C ASP A 28 -26.10 5.67 -2.32
N TYR A 29 -25.48 6.69 -1.71
CA TYR A 29 -24.69 6.56 -0.49
C TYR A 29 -24.93 7.70 0.51
N LYS A 30 -25.14 7.34 1.78
CA LYS A 30 -25.05 8.28 2.90
C LYS A 30 -23.60 8.41 3.34
N ILE A 31 -22.97 9.55 3.10
CA ILE A 31 -21.64 9.87 3.62
C ILE A 31 -21.73 10.02 5.15
N LEU A 32 -20.82 9.34 5.86
CA LEU A 32 -20.73 9.35 7.33
C LEU A 32 -19.46 10.13 7.74
N LYS A 33 -18.67 9.60 8.67
CA LYS A 33 -17.47 10.28 9.18
C LYS A 33 -16.29 10.22 8.21
N CYS A 34 -15.45 11.26 8.25
CA CYS A 34 -14.11 11.23 7.64
C CYS A 34 -13.25 10.23 8.43
N ILE A 35 -12.59 9.32 7.71
CA ILE A 35 -11.78 8.24 8.29
C ILE A 35 -10.31 8.30 7.85
N GLY A 36 -9.97 9.23 6.96
CA GLY A 36 -8.58 9.44 6.55
C GLY A 36 -8.43 10.64 5.63
N GLN A 37 -7.20 11.14 5.53
CA GLN A 37 -6.84 12.21 4.61
C GLN A 37 -5.54 11.84 3.91
N GLY A 38 -5.59 11.71 2.59
CA GLY A 38 -4.41 11.52 1.75
C GLY A 38 -4.02 12.81 1.04
N ALA A 39 -2.88 12.78 0.34
CA ALA A 39 -2.37 13.91 -0.45
C ALA A 39 -3.38 14.43 -1.50
N PHE A 40 -4.28 13.56 -1.93
CA PHE A 40 -5.21 13.82 -3.04
C PHE A 40 -6.67 14.01 -2.60
N GLY A 41 -6.97 13.97 -1.30
CA GLY A 41 -8.34 14.16 -0.82
C GLY A 41 -8.65 13.43 0.48
N LYS A 42 -9.92 13.50 0.88
CA LYS A 42 -10.41 12.90 2.14
C LYS A 42 -11.15 11.59 1.87
N VAL A 43 -10.95 10.61 2.73
CA VAL A 43 -11.66 9.33 2.70
C VAL A 43 -12.73 9.34 3.77
N HIS A 44 -13.96 9.00 3.39
CA HIS A 44 -15.10 8.95 4.29
C HIS A 44 -15.66 7.54 4.36
N LYS A 45 -16.10 7.13 5.54
CA LYS A 45 -17.00 6.00 5.68
C LYS A 45 -18.35 6.40 5.07
N ALA A 46 -18.99 5.51 4.34
CA ALA A 46 -20.32 5.74 3.80
C ALA A 46 -21.17 4.48 3.88
N ARG A 47 -22.49 4.65 3.85
CA ARG A 47 -23.46 3.56 3.83
C ARG A 47 -24.20 3.56 2.50
N ASN A 48 -24.17 2.46 1.77
CA ASN A 48 -25.00 2.28 0.59
C ASN A 48 -26.48 2.28 1.00
N LEU A 49 -27.29 3.16 0.41
CA LEU A 49 -28.68 3.37 0.81
C LEU A 49 -29.59 2.19 0.47
N LYS A 50 -29.25 1.40 -0.56
CA LYS A 50 -30.06 0.26 -1.01
C LYS A 50 -29.78 -1.02 -0.22
N THR A 51 -28.50 -1.27 0.06
CA THR A 51 -28.05 -2.53 0.68
C THR A 51 -27.72 -2.39 2.17
N GLY A 52 -27.57 -1.16 2.67
CA GLY A 52 -27.10 -0.91 4.03
C GLY A 52 -25.61 -1.19 4.26
N HIS A 53 -24.89 -1.74 3.26
CA HIS A 53 -23.47 -2.06 3.37
C HIS A 53 -22.59 -0.81 3.56
N LEU A 54 -21.56 -0.96 4.39
CA LEU A 54 -20.57 0.08 4.63
C LEU A 54 -19.44 0.02 3.61
N VAL A 55 -19.02 1.18 3.14
CA VAL A 55 -17.93 1.36 2.16
C VAL A 55 -17.03 2.51 2.59
N ALA A 56 -15.86 2.60 1.98
CA ALA A 56 -15.05 3.81 2.02
C ALA A 56 -15.22 4.59 0.70
N ILE A 57 -15.32 5.92 0.78
CA ILE A 57 -15.43 6.81 -0.37
C ILE A 57 -14.32 7.86 -0.28
N LYS A 58 -13.36 7.79 -1.20
CA LYS A 58 -12.34 8.82 -1.38
C LYS A 58 -12.91 9.94 -2.25
N ILE A 59 -12.87 11.16 -1.73
CA ILE A 59 -13.35 12.38 -2.37
C ILE A 59 -12.13 13.23 -2.73
N GLN A 60 -11.89 13.39 -4.03
CA GLN A 60 -10.80 14.19 -4.57
C GLN A 60 -11.36 15.46 -5.23
N ASP A 61 -10.82 16.61 -4.86
CA ASP A 61 -11.17 17.88 -5.49
C ASP A 61 -10.34 18.06 -6.77
N CYS A 62 -11.01 18.27 -7.90
CA CYS A 62 -10.38 18.39 -9.21
C CYS A 62 -10.25 19.84 -9.69
N THR A 63 -10.67 20.82 -8.89
CA THR A 63 -10.63 22.26 -9.26
C THR A 63 -9.23 22.79 -9.53
N LYS A 64 -8.18 22.14 -9.00
CA LYS A 64 -6.78 22.57 -9.15
C LYS A 64 -6.09 22.09 -10.43
N ARG A 65 -6.74 21.26 -11.27
CA ARG A 65 -6.18 20.83 -12.57
C ARG A 65 -6.96 21.50 -13.70
N LYS A 66 -6.24 22.01 -14.71
CA LYS A 66 -6.72 22.75 -15.91
C LYS A 66 -7.71 22.00 -16.83
N PHE A 67 -8.38 20.94 -16.36
CA PHE A 67 -9.39 20.23 -17.13
C PHE A 67 -10.79 20.54 -16.59
N ILE A 68 -11.60 21.09 -17.49
CA ILE A 68 -13.01 21.44 -17.33
C ILE A 68 -13.81 20.13 -17.14
N LEU A 69 -13.87 19.62 -15.92
CA LEU A 69 -14.88 18.64 -15.52
C LEU A 69 -16.00 19.42 -14.84
N TRP A 70 -17.20 19.35 -15.44
CA TRP A 70 -18.42 20.03 -14.99
C TRP A 70 -18.89 19.67 -13.57
N LYS A 71 -18.22 18.73 -12.89
CA LYS A 71 -18.35 18.47 -11.45
C LYS A 71 -16.97 18.52 -10.79
N LYS A 72 -16.82 19.43 -9.82
CA LYS A 72 -15.57 19.82 -9.14
C LYS A 72 -14.91 18.71 -8.29
N LYS A 73 -15.52 17.53 -8.16
CA LYS A 73 -15.06 16.45 -7.28
C LYS A 73 -15.21 15.08 -7.92
N VAL A 74 -14.22 14.21 -7.71
CA VAL A 74 -14.25 12.79 -8.06
C VAL A 74 -14.45 11.95 -6.81
N TYR A 75 -15.36 10.99 -6.89
CA TYR A 75 -15.68 10.05 -5.82
C TYR A 75 -15.29 8.64 -6.24
N ILE A 76 -14.53 7.96 -5.38
CA ILE A 76 -14.05 6.59 -5.58
C ILE A 76 -14.59 5.75 -4.43
N CYS A 77 -15.54 4.86 -4.72
CA CYS A 77 -16.06 3.90 -3.75
C CYS A 77 -15.12 2.68 -3.71
N MET A 78 -14.78 2.24 -2.51
CA MET A 78 -13.87 1.13 -2.25
C MET A 78 -14.35 0.34 -1.03
N GLU A 79 -13.79 -0.84 -0.85
CA GLU A 79 -13.99 -1.65 0.34
C GLU A 79 -13.56 -0.88 1.61
N LEU A 80 -14.35 -1.01 2.68
CA LEU A 80 -13.98 -0.46 3.99
C LEU A 80 -13.12 -1.46 4.77
N CYS A 81 -11.82 -1.21 4.83
CA CYS A 81 -10.88 -1.99 5.62
C CYS A 81 -10.96 -1.56 7.10
N LYS A 82 -11.70 -2.30 7.92
CA LYS A 82 -11.99 -1.92 9.32
C LYS A 82 -10.79 -2.04 10.27
N GLY A 83 -9.77 -2.81 9.91
CA GLY A 83 -8.55 -2.99 10.69
C GLY A 83 -7.59 -1.80 10.63
N GLY A 84 -7.87 -0.79 9.79
CA GLY A 84 -7.01 0.40 9.65
C GLY A 84 -5.74 0.14 8.86
N ASP A 85 -4.91 1.18 8.77
CA ASP A 85 -3.59 1.09 8.12
C ASP A 85 -2.53 0.56 9.08
N LEU A 86 -1.45 0.01 8.50
CA LEU A 86 -0.37 -0.58 9.29
C LEU A 86 0.39 0.44 10.15
N ASP A 87 0.37 1.73 9.79
CA ASP A 87 1.01 2.81 10.57
C ASP A 87 0.33 2.94 11.95
N ASN A 88 -0.99 3.11 11.94
CA ASN A 88 -1.79 3.13 13.16
C ASN A 88 -1.66 1.83 13.96
N ILE A 89 -1.61 0.68 13.27
CA ILE A 89 -1.47 -0.61 13.95
C ILE A 89 -0.19 -0.69 14.75
N TYR A 90 0.99 -0.48 14.14
CA TYR A 90 2.24 -0.64 14.89
C TYR A 90 2.41 0.49 15.94
N MET A 91 1.85 1.67 15.73
CA MET A 91 1.83 2.73 16.74
C MET A 91 1.02 2.33 17.98
N CYS A 92 -0.10 1.62 17.80
CA CYS A 92 -0.94 1.15 18.91
C CYS A 92 -0.44 -0.15 19.54
N THR A 93 0.11 -1.08 18.76
CA THR A 93 0.48 -2.43 19.24
C THR A 93 1.98 -2.60 19.50
N GLY A 94 2.80 -1.65 19.09
CA GLY A 94 4.25 -1.81 18.99
C GLY A 94 4.68 -2.53 17.71
N SER A 95 6.00 -2.76 17.58
CA SER A 95 6.59 -3.46 16.43
C SER A 95 5.95 -4.82 16.16
N LEU A 96 5.82 -5.18 14.89
CA LEU A 96 5.25 -6.45 14.47
C LEU A 96 6.23 -7.61 14.69
N LYS A 97 5.69 -8.80 14.90
CA LYS A 97 6.48 -10.04 14.92
C LYS A 97 6.99 -10.36 13.52
N GLU A 98 8.10 -11.07 13.42
CA GLU A 98 8.71 -11.42 12.13
C GLU A 98 7.73 -12.16 11.20
N SER A 99 6.95 -13.11 11.73
CA SER A 99 5.92 -13.83 10.94
C SER A 99 4.83 -12.91 10.39
N GLN A 100 4.45 -11.87 11.13
CA GLN A 100 3.49 -10.86 10.69
C GLN A 100 4.10 -9.98 9.59
N VAL A 101 5.37 -9.59 9.73
CA VAL A 101 6.11 -8.82 8.72
C VAL A 101 6.26 -9.64 7.43
N ALA A 102 6.57 -10.94 7.53
CA ALA A 102 6.63 -11.85 6.39
C ALA A 102 5.27 -11.99 5.69
N PHE A 103 4.17 -12.05 6.45
CA PHE A 103 2.82 -12.07 5.91
C PHE A 103 2.49 -10.79 5.13
N VAL A 104 2.79 -9.60 5.69
CA VAL A 104 2.64 -8.32 4.99
C VAL A 104 3.47 -8.30 3.70
N ALA A 105 4.75 -8.71 3.77
CA ALA A 105 5.64 -8.73 2.62
C ALA A 105 5.07 -9.59 1.48
N LYS A 106 4.59 -10.79 1.80
CA LYS A 106 4.02 -11.72 0.81
C LYS A 106 2.79 -11.15 0.11
N GLU A 107 1.86 -10.59 0.88
CA GLU A 107 0.62 -10.02 0.32
C GLU A 107 0.88 -8.75 -0.50
N VAL A 108 1.79 -7.87 -0.06
CA VAL A 108 2.16 -6.67 -0.81
C VAL A 108 2.92 -7.03 -2.09
N LEU A 109 3.86 -7.98 -2.04
CA LEU A 109 4.54 -8.47 -3.25
C LEU A 109 3.56 -9.08 -4.25
N ALA A 110 2.56 -9.84 -3.81
CA ALA A 110 1.54 -10.39 -4.70
C ALA A 110 0.74 -9.27 -5.41
N ALA A 111 0.40 -8.19 -4.70
CA ALA A 111 -0.24 -7.02 -5.29
C ALA A 111 0.67 -6.28 -6.28
N LEU A 112 1.95 -6.09 -5.92
CA LEU A 112 2.94 -5.45 -6.79
C LEU A 112 3.18 -6.26 -8.06
N LEU A 113 3.29 -7.59 -7.96
CA LEU A 113 3.49 -8.48 -9.11
C LEU A 113 2.42 -8.23 -10.16
N TYR A 114 1.16 -8.15 -9.73
CA TYR A 114 0.06 -7.87 -10.65
C TYR A 114 0.20 -6.49 -11.32
N LEU A 115 0.51 -5.43 -10.56
CA LEU A 115 0.66 -4.08 -11.11
C LEU A 115 1.81 -4.03 -12.14
N HIS A 116 2.95 -4.61 -11.77
CA HIS A 116 4.17 -4.64 -12.55
C HIS A 116 3.97 -5.41 -13.86
N GLN A 117 3.27 -6.55 -13.83
CA GLN A 117 2.88 -7.30 -15.04
C GLN A 117 1.93 -6.52 -15.97
N LYS A 118 1.17 -5.55 -15.45
CA LYS A 118 0.35 -4.63 -16.26
C LYS A 118 1.11 -3.38 -16.69
N GLY A 119 2.39 -3.28 -16.35
CA GLY A 119 3.27 -2.15 -16.67
C GLY A 119 2.97 -0.90 -15.84
N TYR A 120 2.41 -1.06 -14.64
CA TYR A 120 2.16 0.01 -13.68
C TYR A 120 3.08 -0.11 -12.47
N VAL A 121 3.46 1.02 -11.91
CA VAL A 121 4.28 1.13 -10.70
C VAL A 121 3.53 1.97 -9.68
N HIS A 122 3.50 1.54 -8.41
CA HIS A 122 2.69 2.16 -7.37
C HIS A 122 3.25 3.50 -6.89
N ARG A 123 4.56 3.57 -6.60
CA ARG A 123 5.34 4.76 -6.21
C ARG A 123 5.04 5.37 -4.84
N ASP A 124 4.30 4.69 -3.98
CA ASP A 124 4.01 5.18 -2.62
C ASP A 124 3.73 4.02 -1.66
N ILE A 125 4.58 2.98 -1.71
CA ILE A 125 4.51 1.86 -0.76
C ILE A 125 5.03 2.34 0.59
N LYS A 126 4.17 2.31 1.61
CA LYS A 126 4.42 2.70 3.01
C LYS A 126 3.33 2.14 3.91
N PRO A 127 3.52 2.08 5.25
CA PRO A 127 2.50 1.55 6.17
C PRO A 127 1.11 2.18 6.03
N ASN A 128 1.02 3.50 5.82
CA ASN A 128 -0.28 4.20 5.68
C ASN A 128 -1.11 3.73 4.47
N ASN A 129 -0.47 3.18 3.44
CA ASN A 129 -1.12 2.73 2.22
C ASN A 129 -1.35 1.20 2.21
N ILE A 130 -1.12 0.53 3.34
CA ILE A 130 -1.37 -0.90 3.51
C ILE A 130 -2.41 -1.06 4.62
N LEU A 131 -3.63 -1.45 4.26
CA LEU A 131 -4.74 -1.59 5.18
C LEU A 131 -4.99 -3.04 5.59
N LEU A 132 -5.63 -3.23 6.74
CA LEU A 132 -6.16 -4.50 7.19
C LEU A 132 -7.70 -4.54 7.14
N THR A 133 -8.24 -5.65 6.68
CA THR A 133 -9.66 -5.99 6.89
C THR A 133 -9.92 -6.36 8.36
N ASP A 134 -11.18 -6.55 8.73
CA ASP A 134 -11.55 -7.12 10.04
C ASP A 134 -11.12 -8.58 10.21
N THR A 135 -10.89 -9.31 9.12
CA THR A 135 -10.35 -10.67 9.12
C THR A 135 -8.81 -10.72 9.20
N GLY A 136 -8.13 -9.56 9.09
CA GLY A 136 -6.66 -9.48 9.08
C GLY A 136 -6.03 -9.73 7.71
N GLU A 137 -6.79 -9.59 6.62
CA GLU A 137 -6.27 -9.60 5.26
C GLU A 137 -5.59 -8.27 4.93
N VAL A 138 -4.52 -8.32 4.15
CA VAL A 138 -3.75 -7.13 3.73
C VAL A 138 -4.29 -6.58 2.41
N ARG A 139 -4.55 -5.28 2.35
CA ARG A 139 -5.02 -4.57 1.15
C ARG A 139 -4.13 -3.37 0.84
N LEU A 140 -3.49 -3.38 -0.32
CA LEU A 140 -2.74 -2.23 -0.84
C LEU A 140 -3.73 -1.18 -1.39
N VAL A 141 -3.56 0.09 -0.99
CA VAL A 141 -4.44 1.20 -1.37
C VAL A 141 -3.65 2.42 -1.84
N ASP A 142 -4.39 3.43 -2.30
CA ASP A 142 -3.89 4.71 -2.81
C ASP A 142 -3.00 4.67 -4.07
N PHE A 143 -3.63 4.28 -5.17
CA PHE A 143 -3.06 4.31 -6.52
C PHE A 143 -2.95 5.74 -7.12
N GLY A 144 -3.03 6.80 -6.31
CA GLY A 144 -3.04 8.19 -6.80
C GLY A 144 -1.76 8.64 -7.50
N LEU A 145 -0.63 8.00 -7.18
CA LEU A 145 0.69 8.20 -7.81
C LEU A 145 1.04 7.12 -8.83
N MET A 146 0.16 6.13 -8.99
CA MET A 146 0.39 5.01 -9.89
C MET A 146 0.53 5.50 -11.33
N SER A 147 1.54 5.02 -12.04
CA SER A 147 1.73 5.36 -13.45
C SER A 147 2.55 4.31 -14.18
N ARG A 148 2.51 4.36 -15.51
CA ARG A 148 3.33 3.51 -16.37
C ARG A 148 4.73 4.10 -16.47
N ILE A 149 5.75 3.26 -16.33
CA ILE A 149 7.12 3.67 -16.66
C ILE A 149 7.25 3.66 -18.19
N GLN A 150 7.66 4.79 -18.75
CA GLN A 150 7.91 4.95 -20.18
C GLN A 150 9.41 5.13 -20.38
N LYS A 151 10.04 4.16 -21.06
CA LYS A 151 11.46 4.24 -21.42
C LYS A 151 11.74 5.53 -22.18
N GLY A 152 12.86 6.20 -21.85
CA GLY A 152 13.28 7.43 -22.51
C GLY A 152 12.48 8.68 -22.16
N LYS A 153 11.58 8.64 -21.15
CA LYS A 153 10.91 9.84 -20.64
C LYS A 153 11.33 10.14 -19.20
N PRO A 154 11.66 11.42 -18.89
CA PRO A 154 11.86 11.85 -17.51
C PRO A 154 10.60 11.52 -16.72
N THR A 155 10.80 10.73 -15.67
CA THR A 155 9.68 10.27 -14.89
C THR A 155 9.70 11.03 -13.54
N PRO A 156 8.60 11.68 -13.14
CA PRO A 156 8.60 12.60 -12.01
C PRO A 156 8.96 11.92 -10.68
N ILE A 157 9.76 12.62 -9.86
CA ILE A 157 10.02 12.24 -8.47
C ILE A 157 8.76 12.52 -7.66
N VAL A 158 8.04 11.46 -7.31
CA VAL A 158 6.81 11.51 -6.51
C VAL A 158 6.84 10.39 -5.48
N GLY A 159 6.11 10.59 -4.38
CA GLY A 159 6.04 9.65 -3.28
C GLY A 159 6.46 10.31 -1.97
N THR A 160 6.51 9.49 -0.93
CA THR A 160 6.89 9.95 0.41
C THR A 160 8.41 9.88 0.57
N PRO A 161 9.12 11.00 0.85
CA PRO A 161 10.59 11.07 0.81
C PRO A 161 11.33 9.96 1.57
N ALA A 162 10.81 9.58 2.74
CA ALA A 162 11.37 8.53 3.59
C ALA A 162 11.42 7.13 2.94
N TYR A 163 10.61 6.87 1.91
CA TYR A 163 10.51 5.57 1.24
C TYR A 163 11.02 5.61 -0.20
N LEU A 164 11.47 6.78 -0.68
CA LEU A 164 12.00 6.91 -2.03
C LEU A 164 13.26 6.06 -2.20
N ALA A 165 13.30 5.38 -3.33
CA ALA A 165 14.47 4.61 -3.75
C ALA A 165 15.65 5.54 -4.08
N PRO A 166 16.90 5.09 -3.86
CA PRO A 166 18.09 5.93 -3.95
C PRO A 166 18.28 6.54 -5.35
N GLU A 167 17.85 5.86 -6.41
CA GLU A 167 17.87 6.36 -7.79
C GLU A 167 17.04 7.65 -8.01
N PHE A 168 16.16 8.02 -7.08
CA PHE A 168 15.42 9.28 -7.13
C PHE A 168 16.12 10.44 -6.42
N VAL A 169 17.11 10.14 -5.58
CA VAL A 169 17.73 11.11 -4.66
C VAL A 169 19.22 11.26 -4.94
N LEU A 170 19.86 10.21 -5.45
CA LEU A 170 21.29 10.13 -5.70
C LEU A 170 21.54 10.23 -7.20
N GLU A 171 22.05 11.37 -7.63
CA GLU A 171 22.28 11.69 -9.05
C GLU A 171 23.14 10.65 -9.78
N TYR A 172 24.14 10.07 -9.11
CA TYR A 172 25.02 9.06 -9.69
C TYR A 172 24.33 7.69 -9.91
N LEU A 173 23.13 7.50 -9.35
CA LEU A 173 22.27 6.33 -9.60
C LEU A 173 21.08 6.68 -10.50
N SER A 174 20.94 7.95 -10.91
CA SER A 174 19.89 8.39 -11.82
C SER A 174 20.10 7.77 -13.18
N GLY A 175 19.07 7.11 -13.70
CA GLY A 175 19.08 6.43 -15.00
C GLY A 175 17.69 5.90 -15.35
N ASP A 176 17.62 4.96 -16.30
CA ASP A 176 16.38 4.21 -16.55
C ASP A 176 16.06 3.38 -15.30
N TYR A 177 15.09 3.85 -14.52
CA TYR A 177 14.52 3.08 -13.41
C TYR A 177 13.27 2.35 -13.83
N ASP A 178 12.99 1.25 -13.15
CA ASP A 178 11.90 0.34 -13.43
C ASP A 178 10.98 0.21 -12.20
N GLU A 179 10.12 -0.80 -12.21
CA GLU A 179 9.19 -1.10 -11.14
C GLU A 179 9.84 -1.47 -9.79
N ARG A 180 11.16 -1.72 -9.76
CA ARG A 180 11.89 -2.12 -8.54
C ARG A 180 12.02 -1.00 -7.52
N CYS A 181 11.62 0.23 -7.84
CA CYS A 181 11.50 1.26 -6.82
C CYS A 181 10.43 0.91 -5.76
N ASP A 182 9.34 0.23 -6.15
CA ASP A 182 8.33 -0.27 -5.20
C ASP A 182 8.93 -1.32 -4.25
N VAL A 183 9.89 -2.12 -4.74
CA VAL A 183 10.60 -3.12 -3.92
C VAL A 183 11.46 -2.45 -2.85
N TRP A 184 12.14 -1.35 -3.19
CA TRP A 184 12.88 -0.57 -2.19
C TRP A 184 11.94 0.00 -1.13
N SER A 185 10.86 0.65 -1.55
CA SER A 185 9.87 1.23 -0.64
C SER A 185 9.24 0.17 0.28
N LEU A 186 9.00 -1.05 -0.24
CA LEU A 186 8.61 -2.20 0.58
C LEU A 186 9.70 -2.57 1.59
N GLY A 187 10.97 -2.63 1.20
CA GLY A 187 12.08 -2.90 2.13
C GLY A 187 12.14 -1.91 3.31
N ILE A 188 11.94 -0.61 3.04
CA ILE A 188 11.85 0.42 4.09
C ILE A 188 10.62 0.20 4.98
N THR A 189 9.47 -0.10 4.36
CA THR A 189 8.21 -0.40 5.07
C THR A 189 8.39 -1.58 6.03
N LEU A 190 9.02 -2.67 5.61
CA LEU A 190 9.20 -3.86 6.45
C LEU A 190 10.17 -3.60 7.61
N LEU A 191 11.23 -2.79 7.38
CA LEU A 191 12.11 -2.33 8.46
C LEU A 191 11.35 -1.54 9.51
N GLU A 192 10.51 -0.60 9.09
CA GLU A 192 9.71 0.22 9.98
C GLU A 192 8.74 -0.61 10.81
N LEU A 193 8.01 -1.52 10.18
CA LEU A 193 7.07 -2.41 10.88
C LEU A 193 7.79 -3.32 11.89
N ALA A 194 8.98 -3.81 11.55
CA ALA A 194 9.78 -4.67 12.43
C ALA A 194 10.40 -3.89 13.61
N GLU A 195 10.80 -2.63 13.41
CA GLU A 195 11.42 -1.83 14.47
C GLU A 195 10.44 -0.92 15.22
N GLY A 196 9.20 -0.80 14.74
CA GLY A 196 8.18 0.12 15.26
C GLY A 196 8.54 1.59 15.06
N ARG A 197 9.46 1.90 14.14
CA ARG A 197 9.88 3.25 13.78
C ARG A 197 10.61 3.25 12.46
N LEU A 198 10.47 4.34 11.71
CA LEU A 198 11.22 4.57 10.49
C LEU A 198 12.75 4.41 10.72
N PRO A 199 13.47 3.75 9.79
CA PRO A 199 14.93 3.68 9.89
C PRO A 199 15.56 5.07 9.77
N LEU A 200 16.67 5.29 10.49
CA LEU A 200 17.43 6.53 10.34
C LEU A 200 18.08 6.57 8.95
N GLN A 201 17.59 7.44 8.07
CA GLN A 201 18.18 7.69 6.76
C GLN A 201 19.47 8.52 6.91
N LYS A 202 20.57 7.84 7.24
CA LYS A 202 21.94 8.38 7.05
C LYS A 202 22.40 8.06 5.62
N MET A 203 23.61 8.47 5.21
CA MET A 203 24.22 8.12 3.91
C MET A 203 24.54 6.61 3.74
N ARG A 204 23.85 5.70 4.44
CA ARG A 204 24.07 4.26 4.41
C ARG A 204 22.75 3.54 4.19
N VAL A 205 22.81 2.38 3.52
CA VAL A 205 21.65 1.49 3.34
C VAL A 205 21.08 1.11 4.72
N PRO A 206 19.79 1.35 4.97
CA PRO A 206 19.11 0.96 6.20
C PRO A 206 19.22 -0.55 6.49
N ARG A 207 19.33 -0.91 7.76
CA ARG A 207 19.40 -2.31 8.23
C ARG A 207 18.73 -2.42 9.59
N LEU A 208 18.30 -3.64 9.94
CA LEU A 208 17.79 -3.97 11.27
C LEU A 208 18.87 -3.70 12.35
N ARG A 209 18.49 -2.99 13.41
CA ARG A 209 19.34 -2.61 14.54
C ARG A 209 19.62 -3.80 15.46
N GLU A 210 18.57 -4.52 15.84
CA GLU A 210 18.66 -5.68 16.74
C GLU A 210 18.99 -6.96 15.95
N ARG A 211 20.24 -7.10 15.47
CA ARG A 211 20.60 -8.18 14.53
C ARG A 211 20.20 -9.59 14.98
N CYS A 212 20.37 -9.90 16.27
CA CYS A 212 20.10 -11.23 16.82
C CYS A 212 18.60 -11.52 17.05
N LYS A 213 17.74 -10.50 16.99
CA LYS A 213 16.28 -10.66 17.14
C LYS A 213 15.62 -11.29 15.91
N TRP A 214 16.25 -11.16 14.75
CA TRP A 214 15.65 -11.45 13.45
C TRP A 214 16.38 -12.57 12.75
N SER A 215 15.63 -13.41 12.01
CA SER A 215 16.21 -14.54 11.31
C SER A 215 17.21 -14.12 10.22
N PRO A 216 18.21 -14.96 9.90
CA PRO A 216 19.08 -14.75 8.75
C PRO A 216 18.30 -14.57 7.44
N ALA A 217 17.16 -15.26 7.29
CA ALA A 217 16.29 -15.15 6.12
C ALA A 217 15.70 -13.74 5.99
N PHE A 218 15.26 -13.12 7.09
CA PHE A 218 14.74 -11.76 7.04
C PHE A 218 15.84 -10.74 6.70
N HIS A 219 17.04 -10.88 7.27
CA HIS A 219 18.20 -10.05 6.90
C HIS A 219 18.56 -10.20 5.41
N SER A 220 18.54 -11.42 4.89
CA SER A 220 18.79 -11.71 3.48
C SER A 220 17.75 -11.05 2.58
N PHE A 221 16.47 -11.17 2.93
CA PHE A 221 15.37 -10.57 2.18
C PHE A 221 15.51 -9.05 2.08
N LEU A 222 15.80 -8.39 3.21
CA LEU A 222 16.00 -6.94 3.24
C LEU A 222 17.23 -6.51 2.46
N LYS A 223 18.30 -7.30 2.45
CA LYS A 223 19.50 -7.03 1.63
C LYS A 223 19.16 -7.03 0.14
N ASP A 224 18.37 -7.99 -0.31
CA ASP A 224 17.93 -8.09 -1.70
C ASP A 224 16.98 -6.94 -2.09
N ALA A 225 16.04 -6.56 -1.21
CA ALA A 225 15.10 -5.47 -1.44
C ALA A 225 15.76 -4.08 -1.38
N LEU A 226 16.72 -3.86 -0.47
CA LEU A 226 17.42 -2.59 -0.25
C LEU A 226 18.77 -2.52 -0.97
N THR A 227 18.87 -3.16 -2.13
CA THR A 227 20.04 -3.03 -3.00
C THR A 227 20.03 -1.65 -3.67
N LEU A 228 21.15 -0.92 -3.54
CA LEU A 228 21.29 0.45 -4.04
C LEU A 228 21.13 0.54 -5.56
N ASN A 229 21.87 -0.29 -6.30
CA ASN A 229 21.78 -0.32 -7.75
C ASN A 229 20.44 -0.97 -8.16
N PRO A 230 19.51 -0.23 -8.79
CA PRO A 230 18.20 -0.77 -9.16
C PRO A 230 18.31 -1.96 -10.10
N ALA A 231 19.30 -1.98 -11.01
CA ALA A 231 19.51 -3.09 -11.94
C ALA A 231 19.88 -4.41 -11.23
N MET A 232 20.47 -4.32 -10.03
CA MET A 232 20.83 -5.47 -9.19
C MET A 232 19.78 -5.80 -8.12
N ARG A 233 18.87 -4.87 -7.84
CA ARG A 233 17.78 -5.07 -6.88
C ARG A 233 16.86 -6.19 -7.37
N ARG A 234 16.49 -7.12 -6.50
CA ARG A 234 15.67 -8.27 -6.92
C ARG A 234 14.27 -7.81 -7.34
N SER A 235 13.72 -8.43 -8.37
CA SER A 235 12.34 -8.18 -8.79
C SER A 235 11.34 -8.81 -7.82
N VAL A 236 10.07 -8.46 -7.98
CA VAL A 236 8.98 -9.00 -7.18
C VAL A 236 8.84 -10.52 -7.36
N GLU A 237 8.98 -11.02 -8.59
CA GLU A 237 8.93 -12.45 -8.91
C GLU A 237 9.97 -13.25 -8.13
N VAL A 238 11.19 -12.71 -8.04
CA VAL A 238 12.29 -13.36 -7.32
C VAL A 238 12.05 -13.31 -5.81
N LEU A 239 11.62 -12.16 -5.28
CA LEU A 239 11.39 -12.01 -3.84
C LEU A 239 10.21 -12.85 -3.34
N LEU A 240 9.19 -13.11 -4.16
CA LEU A 240 8.09 -14.01 -3.81
C LEU A 240 8.55 -15.45 -3.54
N GLN A 241 9.69 -15.86 -4.11
CA GLN A 241 10.30 -17.18 -3.92
C GLN A 241 11.34 -17.21 -2.80
N HIS A 242 11.59 -16.07 -2.14
CA HIS A 242 12.63 -15.94 -1.13
C HIS A 242 12.30 -16.76 0.13
N GLU A 243 13.32 -17.33 0.77
CA GLU A 243 13.20 -18.22 1.93
C GLU A 243 12.37 -17.63 3.07
N PHE A 244 12.53 -16.32 3.32
CA PHE A 244 11.76 -15.54 4.29
C PHE A 244 10.23 -15.71 4.17
N LEU A 245 9.70 -16.05 2.99
CA LEU A 245 8.26 -16.16 2.74
C LEU A 245 7.73 -17.60 2.67
N ARG A 246 8.60 -18.61 2.77
CA ARG A 246 8.25 -20.03 2.53
C ARG A 246 7.21 -20.56 3.51
N ASN A 247 7.30 -20.18 4.79
CA ASN A 247 6.46 -20.73 5.87
C ASN A 247 5.40 -19.74 6.36
N VAL A 248 4.98 -18.81 5.50
CA VAL A 248 3.91 -17.86 5.85
C VAL A 248 2.57 -18.58 5.82
N GLU A 249 2.03 -18.87 7.01
CA GLU A 249 0.68 -19.39 7.23
C GLU A 249 -0.37 -18.31 6.88
N HIS A 250 -1.43 -18.73 6.20
CA HIS A 250 -2.52 -17.83 5.77
C HIS A 250 -3.71 -17.86 6.73
N GLU A 251 -3.96 -18.99 7.41
CA GLU A 251 -5.12 -19.17 8.26
C GLU A 251 -4.75 -19.84 9.60
N PRO A 252 -5.14 -19.27 10.75
CA PRO A 252 -5.74 -17.93 10.89
C PRO A 252 -4.73 -16.83 10.50
N SER A 253 -5.20 -15.71 9.94
CA SER A 253 -4.30 -14.59 9.61
C SER A 253 -3.43 -14.19 10.82
N PRO A 254 -2.09 -14.10 10.67
CA PRO A 254 -1.19 -13.63 11.73
C PRO A 254 -1.50 -12.21 12.21
N LEU A 255 -2.25 -11.43 11.41
CA LEU A 255 -2.64 -10.06 11.70
C LEU A 255 -4.06 -9.93 12.25
N LYS A 256 -4.79 -11.04 12.42
CA LYS A 256 -6.17 -11.02 12.93
C LYS A 256 -6.29 -10.28 14.26
N SER A 257 -5.37 -10.51 15.19
CA SER A 257 -5.38 -9.80 16.49
C SER A 257 -5.12 -8.30 16.33
N CYS A 258 -4.23 -7.90 15.41
CA CYS A 258 -3.89 -6.51 15.14
C CYS A 258 -5.10 -5.72 14.60
N GLY A 259 -5.84 -6.29 13.64
CA GLY A 259 -7.04 -5.66 13.08
C GLY A 259 -8.16 -5.46 14.12
N HIS A 260 -8.28 -6.37 15.09
CA HIS A 260 -9.27 -6.23 16.17
C HIS A 260 -8.94 -5.10 17.15
N VAL A 261 -7.67 -4.80 17.40
CA VAL A 261 -7.26 -3.73 18.32
C VAL A 261 -7.78 -2.38 17.81
N ILE A 262 -7.55 -2.09 16.53
CA ILE A 262 -8.01 -0.83 15.91
C ILE A 262 -9.53 -0.74 15.86
N CYS A 263 -10.22 -1.84 15.52
CA CYS A 263 -11.68 -1.91 15.58
C CYS A 263 -12.23 -1.56 16.96
N LYS A 264 -11.63 -2.11 18.03
CA LYS A 264 -12.05 -1.87 19.43
C LYS A 264 -11.77 -0.46 19.91
N MET A 265 -10.69 0.17 19.43
CA MET A 265 -10.33 1.54 19.79
C MET A 265 -11.20 2.61 19.10
N GLY A 266 -12.09 2.23 18.17
CA GLY A 266 -13.02 3.17 17.52
C GLY A 266 -12.36 4.16 16.56
N ILE A 267 -11.12 3.88 16.13
CA ILE A 267 -10.31 4.73 15.26
C ILE A 267 -10.95 4.88 13.86
N LEU A 268 -11.88 3.98 13.47
CA LEU A 268 -12.61 3.94 12.17
C LEU A 268 -14.15 3.81 12.27
#